data_AF-A0A1Q6RG36-F1
#
_entry.id   AF-A0A1Q6RG36-F1
#
_cell.length_a   1.000
_cell.length_b   1.000
_cell.length_c   1.000
_cell.angle_alpha   90.00
_cell.angle_beta   90.00
_cell.angle_gamma   90.00
#
_symmetry.space_group_name_H-M   'P 1'
#
loop_
_entity.id
_entity.type
_entity.pdbx_description
1 polymer ?
#
loop_
_entity_poly.entity_id
_entity_poly.type
_entity_poly.pdbx_seq_one_letter_code
_entity_poly.pdbx_strand_id
1 'polypeptide(L)' 'MKKFVKKALCLGGIGYAALFAVFFFDLDGKLLFNVVEPFLKNHYDNMERKDMLKTPYDMDKFPDYKYDEA' A
#
# COMPACT_ATOMS: atom_id res chain seq x y z
N MET A 1 16.17 34.32 23.32
CA MET A 1 16.49 32.89 23.53
C MET A 1 15.49 32.16 24.44
N LYS A 2 15.29 32.54 25.72
CA LYS A 2 14.37 31.84 26.65
C LYS A 2 12.92 31.64 26.14
N LYS A 3 12.32 32.66 25.52
CA LYS A 3 10.96 32.56 24.91
C LYS A 3 10.89 31.58 23.75
N PHE A 4 11.97 31.46 22.98
CA PHE A 4 12.05 30.55 21.83
C PHE A 4 12.18 29.09 22.30
N VAL A 5 13.05 28.85 23.29
CA VAL A 5 13.19 27.53 23.93
C VAL A 5 11.88 27.07 24.56
N LYS A 6 11.16 27.96 25.26
CA LYS A 6 9.84 27.63 25.83
C LYS A 6 8.81 27.25 24.76
N LYS A 7 8.76 27.98 23.64
CA LYS A 7 7.87 27.65 22.52
C LYS A 7 8.24 26.30 21.89
N ALA A 8 9.52 26.04 21.67
CA ALA A 8 10.00 24.77 21.13
C ALA A 8 9.66 23.59 22.05
N LEU A 9 9.85 23.74 23.37
CA LEU A 9 9.45 22.73 24.36
C LEU A 9 7.94 22.49 24.39
N CYS A 10 7.11 23.54 24.30
CA CYS A 10 5.67 23.37 24.21
C CYS A 10 5.25 22.63 22.93
N LEU A 11 5.75 23.03 21.77
CA LEU A 11 5.44 22.36 20.51
C LEU A 11 5.94 20.91 20.49
N GLY A 12 7.16 20.68 20.96
CA GLY A 12 7.73 19.35 21.10
C GLY A 12 6.93 18.48 22.06
N GLY A 13 6.52 19.03 23.20
CA GLY A 13 5.70 18.32 24.20
C GLY A 13 4.31 17.97 23.68
N ILE A 14 3.65 18.89 22.97
CA ILE A 14 2.36 18.64 22.31
C ILE A 14 2.52 17.56 21.23
N GLY A 15 3.55 17.68 20.38
CA GLY A 15 3.84 16.69 19.35
C GLY A 15 4.11 15.31 19.92
N TYR A 16 4.87 15.23 21.01
CA TYR A 16 5.17 13.98 21.70
C TYR A 16 3.92 13.35 22.33
N ALA A 17 3.07 14.15 22.99
CA ALA A 17 1.81 13.68 23.54
C ALA A 17 0.84 13.19 22.43
N ALA A 18 0.80 13.87 21.28
CA ALA A 18 0.01 13.45 20.13
C ALA A 18 0.52 12.11 19.55
N LEU A 19 1.84 11.99 19.33
CA LEU A 19 2.47 10.73 18.90
C LEU A 19 2.21 9.59 19.89
N PHE A 20 2.32 9.87 21.21
CA PHE A 20 1.99 8.91 22.24
C PHE A 20 0.53 8.45 22.15
N ALA A 21 -0.41 9.37 21.96
CA ALA A 21 -1.82 9.00 21.83
C ALA A 21 -2.09 8.15 20.58
N VAL A 22 -1.49 8.51 19.43
CA VAL A 22 -1.61 7.73 18.19
C VAL A 22 -1.11 6.30 18.41
N PHE A 23 0.06 6.14 19.01
CA PHE A 23 0.66 4.83 19.25
C PHE A 23 -0.04 4.04 20.36
N PHE A 24 -0.31 4.66 21.51
CA PHE A 24 -0.89 3.99 22.68
C PHE A 24 -2.32 3.50 22.43
N PHE A 25 -3.12 4.27 21.69
CA PHE A 25 -4.50 3.89 21.35
C PHE A 25 -4.62 3.13 20.01
N ASP A 26 -3.49 2.85 19.35
CA ASP A 26 -3.44 2.16 18.05
C ASP A 26 -4.36 2.83 17.01
N LEU A 27 -4.23 4.16 16.89
CA LEU A 27 -5.09 4.94 16.00
C LEU A 27 -4.72 4.72 14.53
N ASP A 28 -3.45 4.45 14.24
CA ASP A 28 -2.95 4.05 12.94
C ASP A 28 -3.52 2.69 12.50
N GLY A 29 -3.48 1.69 13.37
CA GLY A 29 -4.11 0.39 13.11
C GLY A 29 -5.62 0.51 12.87
N LYS A 30 -6.32 1.27 13.71
CA LYS A 30 -7.76 1.52 13.56
C LYS A 30 -8.10 2.29 12.29
N LEU A 31 -7.31 3.30 11.92
CA LEU A 31 -7.53 4.04 10.67
C LEU A 31 -7.29 3.14 9.47
N LEU A 32 -6.25 2.32 9.51
CA LEU A 32 -5.93 1.38 8.44
C LEU A 32 -7.06 0.36 8.24
N PHE A 33 -7.55 -0.25 9.31
CA PHE A 33 -8.59 -1.28 9.25
C PHE A 33 -9.99 -0.73 8.91
N ASN A 34 -10.39 0.41 9.48
CA ASN A 34 -11.76 0.91 9.34
C ASN A 34 -11.97 1.82 8.13
N VAL A 35 -10.90 2.39 7.57
CA VAL A 35 -11.02 3.38 6.48
C VAL A 35 -10.19 2.96 5.28
N VAL A 36 -8.89 2.75 5.46
CA VAL A 36 -7.97 2.51 4.34
C VAL A 36 -8.26 1.16 3.67
N GLU A 37 -8.37 0.09 4.43
CA GLU A 37 -8.64 -1.25 3.90
C GLU A 37 -9.98 -1.32 3.13
N PRO A 38 -11.13 -0.85 3.66
CA PRO A 38 -12.38 -0.82 2.90
C PRO A 38 -12.29 0.01 1.63
N PHE A 39 -11.58 1.15 1.68
CA PHE A 39 -11.37 2.00 0.51
C PHE A 39 -10.56 1.29 -0.58
N LEU A 40 -9.42 0.69 -0.22
CA LEU A 40 -8.56 -0.04 -1.14
C LEU A 40 -9.28 -1.27 -1.69
N LYS A 41 -10.01 -2.00 -0.84
CA LYS A 41 -10.81 -3.14 -1.26
C LYS A 41 -11.85 -2.74 -2.30
N ASN A 42 -12.61 -1.68 -2.05
CA ASN A 42 -13.58 -1.19 -3.03
C ASN A 42 -12.91 -0.71 -4.33
N HIS A 43 -11.71 -0.13 -4.26
CA HIS A 43 -10.99 0.29 -5.46
C HIS A 43 -10.46 -0.90 -6.27
N TYR A 44 -9.81 -1.85 -5.61
CA TYR A 44 -9.09 -2.95 -6.27
C TYR A 44 -9.97 -4.16 -6.59
N ASP A 45 -11.01 -4.45 -5.80
CA ASP A 45 -11.93 -5.56 -6.09
C ASP A 45 -12.76 -5.30 -7.35
N ASN A 46 -13.02 -4.02 -7.66
CA ASN A 46 -13.77 -3.60 -8.85
C ASN A 46 -12.90 -3.47 -10.11
N MET A 47 -11.59 -3.74 -10.03
CA MET A 47 -10.75 -3.76 -11.21
C MET A 47 -11.06 -5.00 -12.06
N GLU A 48 -11.17 -4.79 -13.37
CA GLU A 48 -11.30 -5.90 -14.32
C GLU A 48 -10.06 -6.81 -14.22
N ARG A 49 -10.28 -8.05 -13.76
CA ARG A 49 -9.26 -9.09 -13.80
C ARG A 49 -9.26 -9.72 -15.18
N LYS A 50 -8.08 -9.76 -15.81
CA LYS A 50 -7.89 -10.52 -17.04
C LYS A 50 -8.15 -11.99 -16.77
N ASP A 51 -9.04 -12.58 -17.57
CA ASP A 51 -9.25 -14.03 -17.56
C ASP A 51 -8.02 -14.71 -18.18
N MET A 52 -7.25 -15.40 -17.35
CA MET A 52 -6.03 -16.08 -17.78
C MET A 52 -6.32 -17.21 -18.76
N LEU A 53 -7.52 -17.81 -18.74
CA LEU A 53 -7.91 -18.88 -19.66
C LEU A 53 -8.24 -18.37 -21.06
N LYS A 54 -8.60 -17.10 -21.18
CA LYS A 54 -8.88 -16.42 -22.46
C LYS A 54 -7.68 -15.68 -23.01
N THR A 55 -6.61 -15.55 -22.24
CA THR A 55 -5.40 -14.89 -22.69
C THR A 55 -4.65 -15.85 -23.63
N PRO A 56 -4.55 -15.55 -24.94
CA PRO A 56 -3.86 -16.42 -25.87
C PRO A 56 -2.38 -16.48 -25.49
N TYR A 57 -1.82 -17.70 -25.46
CA TYR A 57 -0.38 -17.88 -25.36
C TYR A 57 0.26 -17.55 -26.71
N ASP A 58 1.47 -17.00 -26.67
CA ASP A 58 2.31 -16.70 -27.86
C ASP A 58 2.85 -17.99 -28.52
N MET A 59 2.02 -19.04 -28.67
CA MET A 59 2.42 -20.33 -29.25
C MET A 59 2.79 -20.17 -30.73
N ASP A 60 2.07 -19.32 -31.46
CA ASP A 60 2.29 -19.08 -32.89
C ASP A 60 3.38 -18.03 -33.18
N LYS A 61 3.98 -17.45 -32.14
CA LYS A 61 4.95 -16.36 -32.28
C LYS A 61 6.31 -16.81 -32.79
N PHE A 62 6.67 -18.07 -32.52
CA PHE A 62 7.96 -18.63 -32.85
C PHE A 62 7.78 -19.83 -33.79
N PRO A 63 8.70 -20.03 -34.74
CA PRO A 63 8.64 -21.20 -35.60
C PRO A 63 8.79 -22.48 -34.77
N ASP A 64 8.08 -23.54 -35.17
CA ASP A 64 8.21 -24.87 -34.56
C ASP A 64 9.66 -25.34 -34.58
N TYR A 65 10.13 -25.83 -33.43
CA TYR A 65 11.47 -26.41 -33.33
C TYR A 65 11.54 -27.69 -34.17
N LYS A 66 12.40 -27.69 -35.20
CA LYS A 66 12.65 -28.87 -36.04
C LYS A 66 13.89 -29.59 -35.54
N TYR A 67 13.78 -30.91 -35.42
CA TYR A 67 14.94 -31.78 -35.24
C TYR A 67 15.55 -32.08 -36.61
N ASP A 68 16.88 -32.04 -36.70
CA ASP A 68 17.58 -32.52 -37.87
C ASP A 68 17.42 -34.05 -37.94
N GLU A 69 16.78 -34.55 -39.00
CA GLU A 69 16.67 -35.99 -39.25
C GLU A 69 18.08 -36.55 -39.52
N ALA A 70 18.48 -37.57 -38.76
CA ALA A 70 19.81 -38.19 -38.79
C ALA A 70 20.00 -39.17 -39.97
#